data_AF-A0A2S2C762-F1
#
_entry.id   AF-A0A2S2C762-F1
#
_cell.length_a   1.000
_cell.length_b   1.000
_cell.length_c   1.000
_cell.angle_alpha   90.00
_cell.angle_beta   90.00
_cell.angle_gamma   90.00
#
_symmetry.space_group_name_H-M   'P 1'
#
loop_
_entity.id
_entity.type
_entity.pdbx_description
1 polymer ?
#
loop_
_entity_poly.entity_id
_entity_poly.type
_entity_poly.pdbx_seq_one_letter_code
_entity_poly.pdbx_strand_id
1 'polypeptide(L)'
;MFSFLRRHSAAPASDWMATRGNVGERVDAGSPENYARLKQFACDFVVSGSYVEPDGDEHELWRAGKLVPWYISHLLDNGRHFGSGVDIACHAEEPAVDLWEAGRLCPSWDQTVALARLLDVRVRDLTHPDARPHHHEDRPRYRVRDNAILSFEPSVLQAAASSTT
;
A
#
# COMPACT_ATOMS: atom_id res chain seq x y z
N MET A 1 -16.88 47.30 40.12
CA MET A 1 -18.08 46.47 40.33
C MET A 1 -18.03 45.34 39.30
N PHE A 2 -17.96 44.11 39.79
CA PHE A 2 -17.97 42.80 39.10
C PHE A 2 -16.77 42.35 38.25
N SER A 3 -16.00 41.45 38.88
CA SER A 3 -15.16 40.43 38.27
C SER A 3 -16.00 39.36 37.57
N PHE A 4 -15.53 38.85 36.42
CA PHE A 4 -15.79 37.47 35.99
C PHE A 4 -14.57 36.93 35.24
N LEU A 5 -13.73 36.18 35.95
CA LEU A 5 -12.76 35.25 35.38
C LEU A 5 -13.53 34.06 34.79
N ARG A 6 -13.53 33.92 33.47
CA ARG A 6 -13.99 32.67 32.83
C ARG A 6 -12.77 31.78 32.63
N ARG A 7 -12.66 30.75 33.49
CA ARG A 7 -11.81 29.57 33.28
C ARG A 7 -12.19 28.96 31.92
N HIS A 8 -11.29 29.01 30.94
CA HIS A 8 -11.32 28.03 29.87
C HIS A 8 -10.69 26.75 30.42
N SER A 9 -11.54 25.74 30.64
CA SER A 9 -11.11 24.37 30.87
C SER A 9 -10.32 23.91 29.65
N ALA A 10 -9.03 23.67 29.85
CA ALA A 10 -8.19 22.97 28.88
C ALA A 10 -8.73 21.54 28.75
N ALA A 11 -9.16 21.17 27.55
CA ALA A 11 -9.37 19.77 27.20
C ALA A 11 -8.02 19.04 27.29
N PRO A 12 -7.94 17.83 27.88
CA PRO A 12 -6.70 17.09 27.95
C PRO A 12 -6.26 16.73 26.53
N ALA A 13 -5.06 17.19 26.16
CA ALA A 13 -4.37 16.74 24.96
C ALA A 13 -4.21 15.22 25.05
N SER A 14 -4.82 14.51 24.11
CA SER A 14 -4.74 13.07 24.00
C SER A 14 -3.27 12.63 23.95
N ASP A 15 -2.97 11.75 24.88
CA ASP A 15 -1.69 11.18 25.21
C ASP A 15 -1.20 10.20 24.13
N TRP A 16 -0.66 10.73 23.02
CA TRP A 16 -0.04 9.92 21.95
C TRP A 16 1.49 9.85 22.06
N MET A 17 2.09 10.36 23.15
CA MET A 17 3.54 10.33 23.39
C MET A 17 3.99 9.47 24.58
N ALA A 18 3.08 8.90 25.38
CA ALA A 18 3.44 7.99 26.48
C ALA A 18 3.35 6.50 26.08
N THR A 19 4.21 6.06 25.17
CA THR A 19 4.57 4.62 25.08
C THR A 19 6.00 4.46 24.57
N ARG A 20 6.96 5.05 25.29
CA ARG A 20 8.35 4.60 25.29
C ARG A 20 8.58 3.77 26.54
N GLY A 21 8.45 2.44 26.40
CA GLY A 21 8.62 1.49 27.49
C GLY A 21 8.81 0.05 27.01
N ASN A 22 10.09 -0.32 26.86
CA ASN A 22 10.70 -1.64 26.99
C ASN A 22 10.53 -2.74 25.91
N VAL A 23 11.69 -3.00 25.26
CA VAL A 23 12.25 -4.31 24.88
C VAL A 23 11.25 -5.34 24.36
N GLY A 24 10.85 -5.14 23.10
CA GLY A 24 10.50 -6.22 22.20
C GLY A 24 11.55 -6.22 21.10
N GLU A 25 12.10 -7.39 20.82
CA GLU A 25 13.05 -7.70 19.77
C GLU A 25 12.87 -6.81 18.53
N ARG A 26 13.92 -6.09 18.12
CA ARG A 26 13.99 -5.53 16.78
C ARG A 26 14.05 -6.74 15.85
N VAL A 27 12.89 -7.16 15.36
CA VAL A 27 12.82 -8.22 14.35
C VAL A 27 13.65 -7.73 13.18
N ASP A 28 14.67 -8.51 12.88
CA ASP A 28 15.83 -8.09 12.11
C ASP A 28 15.41 -7.56 10.74
N ALA A 29 16.07 -6.50 10.31
CA ALA A 29 15.76 -5.80 9.07
C ALA A 29 16.03 -6.72 7.88
N GLY A 30 15.02 -7.50 7.48
CA GLY A 30 14.98 -8.32 6.28
C GLY A 30 16.08 -9.38 6.22
N SER A 31 15.73 -10.65 6.37
CA SER A 31 16.61 -11.77 5.97
C SER A 31 17.38 -11.42 4.68
N PRO A 32 18.67 -11.75 4.55
CA PRO A 32 19.45 -11.48 3.33
C PRO A 32 18.73 -11.90 2.04
N GLU A 33 17.89 -12.92 2.11
CA GLU A 33 17.03 -13.39 1.03
C GLU A 33 15.96 -12.37 0.64
N ASN A 34 15.28 -11.76 1.62
CA ASN A 34 14.28 -10.71 1.39
C ASN A 34 14.94 -9.45 0.83
N TYR A 35 16.13 -9.09 1.32
CA TYR A 35 16.89 -7.97 0.77
C TYR A 35 17.33 -8.23 -0.67
N ALA A 36 17.85 -9.43 -0.97
CA ALA A 36 18.22 -9.82 -2.33
C ALA A 36 17.01 -9.79 -3.27
N ARG A 37 15.85 -10.29 -2.82
CA ARG A 37 14.59 -10.27 -3.57
C ARG A 37 14.10 -8.85 -3.81
N LEU A 38 14.13 -7.98 -2.80
CA LEU A 38 13.82 -6.56 -2.97
C LEU A 38 14.74 -5.93 -4.01
N LYS A 39 16.05 -6.16 -3.92
CA LYS A 39 17.02 -5.62 -4.88
C LYS A 39 16.71 -6.07 -6.30
N GLN A 40 16.33 -7.33 -6.50
CA GLN A 40 15.91 -7.82 -7.81
C GLN A 40 14.67 -7.08 -8.31
N PHE A 41 13.59 -7.01 -7.52
CA PHE A 41 12.37 -6.29 -7.89
C PHE A 41 12.63 -4.81 -8.19
N ALA A 42 13.54 -4.17 -7.47
CA ALA A 42 13.92 -2.79 -7.69
C ALA A 42 14.77 -2.61 -8.96
N CYS A 43 15.64 -3.56 -9.30
CA CYS A 43 16.40 -3.56 -10.55
C CYS A 43 15.51 -3.78 -11.78
N ASP A 44 14.48 -4.61 -11.63
CA ASP A 44 13.55 -4.96 -12.70
C ASP A 44 12.41 -3.94 -12.83
N PHE A 45 12.25 -3.03 -11.86
CA PHE A 45 11.19 -2.02 -11.86
C PHE A 45 11.44 -0.97 -12.94
N VAL A 46 10.57 -0.98 -13.95
CA VAL A 46 10.61 -0.04 -15.08
C VAL A 46 9.19 0.46 -15.34
N VAL A 47 9.02 1.78 -15.41
CA VAL A 47 7.79 2.40 -15.92
C VAL A 47 7.90 2.45 -17.44
N SER A 48 7.03 1.70 -18.13
CA SER A 48 7.14 1.52 -19.58
C SER A 48 6.55 2.65 -20.41
N GLY A 49 5.75 3.54 -19.80
CA GLY A 49 5.23 4.76 -20.42
C GLY A 49 4.03 5.33 -19.67
N SER A 50 3.40 6.36 -20.26
CA SER A 50 2.15 6.94 -19.76
C SER A 50 0.99 5.95 -19.80
N TYR A 51 -0.09 6.29 -19.11
CA TYR A 51 -1.29 5.48 -19.07
C TYR A 51 -1.86 5.22 -20.48
N VAL A 52 -2.29 3.97 -20.68
CA VAL A 52 -3.11 3.53 -21.82
C VAL A 52 -4.18 2.59 -21.28
N GLU A 53 -5.30 2.46 -22.00
CA GLU A 53 -6.33 1.49 -21.63
C GLU A 53 -5.73 0.07 -21.54
N PRO A 54 -5.94 -0.65 -20.42
CA PRO A 54 -5.32 -1.94 -20.20
C PRO A 54 -5.91 -3.01 -21.12
N ASP A 55 -5.05 -3.94 -21.53
CA ASP A 55 -5.44 -5.09 -22.34
C ASP A 55 -5.77 -6.33 -21.48
N GLY A 56 -6.15 -7.43 -22.14
CA GLY A 56 -6.46 -8.69 -21.46
C GLY A 56 -5.26 -9.31 -20.74
N ASP A 57 -4.04 -9.07 -21.23
CA ASP A 57 -2.83 -9.61 -20.60
C ASP A 57 -2.57 -8.91 -19.26
N GLU A 58 -2.79 -7.59 -19.19
CA GLU A 58 -2.72 -6.83 -17.94
C GLU A 58 -3.77 -7.28 -16.91
N HIS A 59 -4.99 -7.59 -17.37
CA HIS A 59 -6.02 -8.15 -16.51
C HIS A 59 -5.64 -9.54 -15.97
N GLU A 60 -5.03 -10.40 -16.80
CA GLU A 60 -4.57 -11.71 -16.35
C GLU A 60 -3.39 -11.62 -15.36
N LEU A 61 -2.48 -10.66 -15.54
CA LEU A 61 -1.42 -10.38 -14.54
C LEU A 61 -2.03 -9.97 -13.20
N TRP A 62 -3.00 -9.06 -13.19
CA TRP A 62 -3.72 -8.67 -11.98
C TRP A 62 -4.40 -9.88 -11.33
N ARG A 63 -5.16 -10.66 -12.11
CA ARG A 63 -5.88 -11.85 -11.65
C ARG A 63 -4.97 -12.92 -11.07
N ALA A 64 -3.76 -13.07 -11.64
CA ALA A 64 -2.73 -13.98 -11.14
C ALA A 64 -2.02 -13.48 -9.87
N GLY A 65 -2.44 -12.34 -9.30
CA GLY A 65 -1.86 -11.77 -8.09
C GLY A 65 -0.46 -11.22 -8.30
N LYS A 66 -0.17 -10.69 -9.51
CA LYS A 66 1.15 -10.16 -9.87
C LYS A 66 1.37 -8.72 -9.45
N LEU A 67 0.35 -8.03 -8.94
CA LEU A 67 0.51 -6.70 -8.37
C LEU A 67 1.50 -6.71 -7.19
N VAL A 68 2.33 -5.67 -7.13
CA VAL A 68 3.39 -5.51 -6.13
C VAL A 68 3.09 -4.28 -5.26
N PRO A 69 2.72 -4.46 -3.97
CA PRO A 69 2.45 -3.34 -3.06
C PRO A 69 3.59 -2.31 -2.98
N TRP A 70 4.84 -2.77 -3.02
CA TRP A 70 6.00 -1.88 -3.04
C TRP A 70 6.05 -0.96 -4.27
N TYR A 71 5.64 -1.44 -5.46
CA TYR A 71 5.56 -0.59 -6.66
C TYR A 71 4.48 0.49 -6.49
N ILE A 72 3.34 0.14 -5.89
CA ILE A 72 2.26 1.10 -5.58
C ILE A 72 2.81 2.21 -4.68
N SER A 73 3.44 1.84 -3.55
CA SER A 73 4.02 2.82 -2.63
C SER A 73 5.09 3.69 -3.28
N HIS A 74 5.98 3.08 -4.06
CA HIS A 74 7.06 3.78 -4.72
C HIS A 74 6.55 4.82 -5.73
N LEU A 75 5.52 4.48 -6.51
CA LEU A 75 4.94 5.40 -7.49
C LEU A 75 4.11 6.51 -6.83
N LEU A 76 3.33 6.19 -5.80
CA LEU A 76 2.59 7.21 -5.03
C LEU A 76 3.55 8.24 -4.39
N ASP A 77 4.64 7.77 -3.79
CA ASP A 77 5.67 8.65 -3.21
C ASP A 77 6.31 9.57 -4.25
N ASN A 78 6.73 9.00 -5.39
CA ASN A 78 7.37 9.76 -6.46
C ASN A 78 6.42 10.78 -7.11
N GLY A 79 5.15 10.41 -7.29
CA GLY A 79 4.09 11.30 -7.76
C GLY A 79 3.59 12.29 -6.70
N ARG A 80 4.08 12.19 -5.46
CA ARG A 80 3.66 12.99 -4.31
C ARG A 80 2.16 12.91 -4.02
N HIS A 81 1.57 11.74 -4.27
CA HIS A 81 0.18 11.44 -3.99
C HIS A 81 0.04 11.02 -2.52
N PHE A 82 -0.57 11.88 -1.71
CA PHE A 82 -0.69 11.66 -0.26
C PHE A 82 -2.10 11.94 0.26
N GLY A 83 -2.48 11.24 1.31
CA GLY A 83 -3.75 11.42 2.03
C GLY A 83 -4.97 10.90 1.26
N SER A 84 -6.15 11.18 1.81
CA SER A 84 -7.42 10.61 1.34
C SER A 84 -7.83 10.97 -0.08
N GLY A 85 -7.17 11.95 -0.70
CA GLY A 85 -7.35 12.26 -2.12
C GLY A 85 -6.99 11.08 -3.03
N VAL A 86 -6.08 10.19 -2.60
CA VAL A 86 -5.70 9.00 -3.35
C VAL A 86 -6.81 7.96 -3.33
N ASP A 87 -7.41 7.68 -2.15
CA ASP A 87 -8.55 6.77 -2.04
C ASP A 87 -9.72 7.24 -2.89
N ILE A 88 -10.04 8.55 -2.86
CA ILE A 88 -11.11 9.14 -3.67
C ILE A 88 -10.84 8.96 -5.17
N ALA A 89 -9.62 9.27 -5.63
CA ALA A 89 -9.23 9.10 -7.03
C ALA A 89 -9.28 7.64 -7.50
N CYS A 90 -9.05 6.70 -6.59
CA CYS A 90 -9.12 5.27 -6.88
C CYS A 90 -10.51 4.66 -6.61
N HIS A 91 -11.53 5.44 -6.26
CA HIS A 91 -12.85 4.94 -5.85
C HIS A 91 -12.78 3.90 -4.73
N ALA A 92 -11.91 4.16 -3.74
CA ALA A 92 -11.70 3.33 -2.58
C ALA A 92 -12.20 4.02 -1.31
N GLU A 93 -12.58 3.23 -0.32
CA GLU A 93 -12.95 3.73 1.01
C GLU A 93 -11.70 3.81 1.89
N GLU A 94 -11.43 4.96 2.50
CA GLU A 94 -10.29 5.12 3.41
C GLU A 94 -10.41 4.10 4.58
N PRO A 95 -9.33 3.34 4.93
CA PRO A 95 -7.94 3.50 4.51
C PRO A 95 -7.48 2.43 3.48
N ALA A 96 -8.28 2.16 2.45
CA ALA A 96 -8.01 1.07 1.51
C ALA A 96 -6.63 1.17 0.84
N VAL A 97 -6.21 2.36 0.39
CA VAL A 97 -4.91 2.52 -0.28
C VAL A 97 -3.75 2.18 0.67
N ASP A 98 -3.80 2.61 1.93
CA ASP A 98 -2.79 2.23 2.94
C ASP A 98 -2.71 0.71 3.12
N LEU A 99 -3.86 0.02 3.04
CA LEU A 99 -3.95 -1.43 3.12
C LEU A 99 -3.46 -2.11 1.83
N TRP A 100 -3.56 -1.46 0.67
CA TRP A 100 -2.96 -1.93 -0.58
C TRP A 100 -1.44 -1.89 -0.51
N GLU A 101 -0.88 -0.78 -0.05
CA GLU A 101 0.56 -0.59 0.19
C GLU A 101 1.12 -1.58 1.22
N ALA A 102 0.34 -1.92 2.25
CA ALA A 102 0.66 -2.98 3.21
C ALA A 102 0.41 -4.39 2.66
N GLY A 103 -0.19 -4.53 1.47
CA GLY A 103 -0.60 -5.78 0.83
C GLY A 103 -1.64 -6.61 1.62
N ARG A 104 -2.42 -5.93 2.47
CA ARG A 104 -3.49 -6.50 3.32
C ARG A 104 -4.88 -6.41 2.69
N LEU A 105 -5.03 -5.63 1.64
CA LEU A 105 -6.23 -5.54 0.82
C LEU A 105 -5.78 -5.49 -0.64
N CYS A 106 -6.35 -6.31 -1.51
CA CYS A 106 -6.08 -6.19 -2.93
C CYS A 106 -7.07 -5.19 -3.54
N PRO A 107 -6.64 -4.22 -4.36
CA PRO A 107 -7.58 -3.41 -5.14
C PRO A 107 -8.37 -4.30 -6.09
N SER A 108 -9.63 -3.92 -6.35
CA SER A 108 -10.38 -4.50 -7.48
C SER A 108 -9.72 -4.17 -8.82
N TRP A 109 -10.17 -4.80 -9.90
CA TRP A 109 -9.66 -4.47 -11.23
C TRP A 109 -9.88 -2.99 -11.55
N ASP A 110 -11.11 -2.48 -11.41
CA ASP A 110 -11.44 -1.08 -11.69
C ASP A 110 -10.63 -0.10 -10.83
N GLN A 111 -10.41 -0.44 -9.56
CA GLN A 111 -9.56 0.37 -8.66
C GLN A 111 -8.08 0.33 -9.10
N THR A 112 -7.60 -0.79 -9.60
CA THR A 112 -6.25 -0.92 -10.17
C THR A 112 -6.09 -0.05 -11.42
N VAL A 113 -7.10 -0.03 -12.30
CA VAL A 113 -7.11 0.84 -13.48
C VAL A 113 -7.17 2.32 -13.08
N ALA A 114 -7.98 2.67 -12.09
CA ALA A 114 -8.06 4.03 -11.56
C ALA A 114 -6.72 4.49 -10.94
N LEU A 115 -6.04 3.61 -10.20
CA LEU A 115 -4.71 3.86 -9.65
C LEU A 115 -3.68 4.09 -10.77
N ALA A 116 -3.66 3.25 -11.81
CA ALA A 116 -2.76 3.40 -12.95
C ALA A 116 -3.00 4.74 -13.69
N ARG A 117 -4.27 5.15 -13.87
CA ARG A 117 -4.64 6.46 -14.42
C ARG A 117 -4.15 7.61 -13.55
N LEU A 118 -4.33 7.53 -12.24
CA LEU A 118 -3.89 8.55 -11.29
C LEU A 118 -2.36 8.77 -11.36
N LEU A 119 -1.62 7.68 -11.47
CA LEU A 119 -0.16 7.65 -11.51
C LEU A 119 0.42 7.97 -12.90
N ASP A 120 -0.41 8.06 -13.94
CA ASP A 120 -0.01 8.11 -15.35
C ASP A 120 0.99 7.00 -15.73
N VAL A 121 0.68 5.75 -15.35
CA VAL A 121 1.49 4.56 -15.71
C VAL A 121 0.59 3.47 -16.28
N ARG A 122 1.18 2.42 -16.84
CA ARG A 122 0.42 1.25 -17.29
C ARG A 122 0.14 0.31 -16.12
N VAL A 123 -0.94 -0.49 -16.21
CA VAL A 123 -1.26 -1.47 -15.16
C VAL A 123 -0.13 -2.50 -15.00
N ARG A 124 0.50 -2.93 -16.10
CA ARG A 124 1.67 -3.83 -16.07
C ARG A 124 2.83 -3.28 -15.25
N ASP A 125 3.01 -1.97 -15.17
CA ASP A 125 4.10 -1.33 -14.42
C ASP A 125 3.88 -1.47 -12.89
N LEU A 126 2.66 -1.81 -12.46
CA LEU A 126 2.33 -2.16 -11.07
C LEU A 126 2.55 -3.65 -10.76
N THR A 127 3.00 -4.45 -11.73
CA THR A 127 3.12 -5.91 -11.63
C THR A 127 4.57 -6.38 -11.78
N HIS A 128 4.87 -7.57 -11.26
CA HIS A 128 6.14 -8.24 -11.51
C HIS A 128 5.91 -9.74 -11.81
N PRO A 129 6.53 -10.32 -12.85
CA PRO A 129 6.30 -11.73 -13.22
C PRO A 129 6.66 -12.71 -12.09
N ASP A 130 7.69 -12.40 -11.30
CA ASP A 130 8.10 -13.22 -10.15
C ASP A 130 7.36 -12.88 -8.84
N ALA A 131 6.42 -11.93 -8.87
CA ALA A 131 5.51 -11.73 -7.74
C ALA A 131 4.70 -13.02 -7.55
N ARG A 132 4.69 -13.51 -6.31
CA ARG A 132 3.96 -14.70 -5.91
C ARG A 132 3.25 -14.37 -4.61
N PRO A 133 1.92 -14.51 -4.54
CA PRO A 133 1.18 -14.32 -3.30
C PRO A 133 1.79 -15.13 -2.17
N HIS A 134 2.08 -14.47 -1.05
CA HIS A 134 2.75 -15.09 0.07
C HIS A 134 2.23 -14.50 1.37
N HIS A 135 2.03 -15.38 2.35
CA HIS A 135 1.67 -14.98 3.69
C HIS A 135 2.91 -14.50 4.43
N HIS A 136 2.82 -13.32 5.06
CA HIS A 136 3.89 -12.81 5.91
C HIS A 136 3.36 -12.70 7.35
N GLU A 137 3.91 -13.50 8.28
CA GLU A 137 3.47 -13.50 9.68
C GLU A 137 3.58 -12.11 10.31
N ASP A 138 4.67 -11.39 10.03
CA ASP A 138 4.95 -10.04 10.54
C ASP A 138 4.47 -8.91 9.60
N ARG A 139 3.43 -9.15 8.78
CA ARG A 139 2.93 -8.11 7.87
C ARG A 139 2.43 -6.89 8.65
N PRO A 140 2.96 -5.69 8.40
CA PRO A 140 2.55 -4.50 9.15
C PRO A 140 1.08 -4.17 8.89
N ARG A 141 0.43 -3.50 9.85
CA ARG A 141 -0.99 -3.10 9.73
C ARG A 141 -1.21 -2.00 8.68
N TYR A 142 -0.25 -1.10 8.58
CA TYR A 142 -0.20 0.00 7.63
C TYR A 142 1.17 0.01 6.96
N ARG A 143 1.32 0.80 5.91
CA ARG A 143 2.63 1.03 5.30
C ARG A 143 3.66 1.47 6.37
N VAL A 144 4.81 0.81 6.35
CA VAL A 144 5.98 1.21 7.14
C VAL A 144 7.05 1.67 6.17
N ARG A 145 7.53 2.91 6.35
CA ARG A 145 8.63 3.45 5.55
C ARG A 145 9.84 2.51 5.65
N ASP A 146 10.48 2.24 4.52
CA ASP A 146 11.62 1.31 4.38
C ASP A 146 11.30 -0.19 4.53
N ASN A 147 10.01 -0.57 4.64
CA ASN A 147 9.59 -1.96 4.51
C ASN A 147 8.98 -2.21 3.12
N ALA A 148 9.52 -3.20 2.40
CA ALA A 148 9.05 -3.53 1.06
C ALA A 148 8.16 -4.77 1.07
N ILE A 149 6.89 -4.57 0.79
CA ILE A 149 5.92 -5.64 0.63
C ILE A 149 5.84 -6.01 -0.85
N LEU A 150 6.31 -7.21 -1.21
CA LEU A 150 6.47 -7.61 -2.61
C LEU A 150 5.28 -8.40 -3.18
N SER A 151 4.29 -8.73 -2.34
CA SER A 151 3.10 -9.47 -2.76
C SER A 151 1.95 -9.29 -1.77
N PHE A 152 0.72 -9.45 -2.26
CA PHE A 152 -0.48 -9.53 -1.44
C PHE A 152 -0.62 -10.86 -0.70
N GLU A 153 -1.41 -10.86 0.37
CA GLU A 153 -1.86 -12.07 1.04
C GLU A 153 -2.68 -12.98 0.10
N PRO A 154 -2.45 -14.31 0.07
CA PRO A 154 -3.23 -15.19 -0.79
C PRO A 154 -4.75 -15.13 -0.53
N SER A 155 -5.15 -14.96 0.73
CA SER A 155 -6.57 -14.86 1.12
C SER A 155 -7.25 -13.62 0.58
N VAL A 156 -6.54 -12.49 0.46
CA VAL A 156 -7.13 -11.23 -0.01
C VAL A 156 -7.34 -11.24 -1.52
N LEU A 157 -6.46 -11.94 -2.26
CA LEU A 157 -6.63 -12.16 -3.69
C LEU A 157 -7.80 -13.10 -3.99
N GLN A 158 -8.00 -14.15 -3.19
CA GLN A 158 -9.17 -15.02 -3.33
C GLN A 158 -10.48 -14.27 -3.09
N ALA A 159 -10.51 -13.38 -2.09
CA ALA A 159 -11.67 -12.53 -1.83
C ALA A 159 -11.96 -11.60 -3.03
N ALA A 160 -10.94 -10.91 -3.55
CA ALA A 160 -11.10 -10.02 -4.71
C ALA A 160 -11.58 -10.77 -5.98
N ALA A 161 -11.04 -11.96 -6.24
CA ALA A 161 -11.47 -12.80 -7.36
C ALA A 161 -12.93 -13.26 -7.22
N SER A 162 -13.42 -13.47 -5.99
CA SER A 162 -14.79 -13.94 -5.72
C SER A 162 -15.83 -12.83 -5.84
N SER A 163 -15.44 -11.56 -5.67
CA SER A 163 -16.33 -10.40 -5.80
C SER A 163 -16.57 -9.94 -7.25
N THR A 164 -15.96 -10.61 -8.23
CA THR A 164 -16.05 -10.27 -9.67
C THR A 164 -16.96 -11.26 -10.45
N THR A 165 -17.71 -12.11 -9.74
CA THR A 165 -18.67 -13.08 -10.32
C THR A 165 -20.10 -12.64 -10.06
#